data_AF-A0A520C3S8-F1
#
_entry.id   AF-A0A520C3S8-F1
#
_cell.length_a   1.000
_cell.length_b   1.000
_cell.length_c   1.000
_cell.angle_alpha   90.00
_cell.angle_beta   90.00
_cell.angle_gamma   90.00
#
_symmetry.space_group_name_H-M   'P 1'
#
loop_
_entity.id
_entity.type
_entity.pdbx_description
1 polymer ?
#
loop_
_entity_poly.entity_id
_entity_poly.type
_entity_poly.pdbx_seq_one_letter_code
_entity_poly.pdbx_strand_id
1 'polypeptide(L)'
;MPLQNPSSLGQADVPTTPADTDASNVDSVYNNLVHGVGHEHVTDDNVEELIRRADADKHPVLAAELREWRSATGEDANIDLDPAH
;
A
#
# COMPACT_ATOMS: atom_id res chain seq x y z
N MET A 1 12.56 -6.37 -46.99
CA MET A 1 12.02 -6.58 -45.62
C MET A 1 13.16 -6.38 -44.64
N PRO A 2 12.96 -5.55 -43.61
CA PRO A 2 13.37 -5.94 -42.26
C PRO A 2 12.18 -5.95 -41.28
N LEU A 3 12.41 -6.62 -40.15
CA LEU A 3 11.48 -7.24 -39.21
C LEU A 3 10.47 -6.32 -38.51
N GLN A 4 9.26 -6.88 -38.38
CA GLN A 4 8.22 -6.68 -37.37
C GLN A 4 8.76 -6.37 -35.96
N ASN A 5 8.13 -5.42 -35.24
CA ASN A 5 7.40 -5.65 -33.96
C ASN A 5 7.52 -4.49 -32.93
N PRO A 6 6.45 -3.72 -32.66
CA PRO A 6 6.24 -3.13 -31.34
C PRO A 6 5.21 -3.97 -30.57
N SER A 7 5.57 -5.17 -30.12
CA SER A 7 4.84 -5.79 -29.01
C SER A 7 5.27 -5.10 -27.72
N SER A 8 4.47 -4.15 -27.26
CA SER A 8 4.22 -3.93 -25.84
C SER A 8 2.83 -3.30 -25.72
N LEU A 9 1.82 -4.11 -26.03
CA LEU A 9 0.52 -4.03 -25.39
C LEU A 9 0.78 -4.13 -23.87
N GLY A 10 0.73 -3.02 -23.15
CA GLY A 10 1.13 -3.03 -21.76
C GLY A 10 0.95 -1.71 -21.04
N GLN A 11 -0.13 -0.98 -21.29
CA GLN A 11 -0.66 -0.12 -20.24
C GLN A 11 -2.16 -0.30 -20.24
N ALA A 12 -2.54 -1.50 -19.77
CA ALA A 12 -3.86 -1.68 -19.20
C ALA A 12 -4.02 -0.59 -18.15
N ASP A 13 -5.02 0.24 -18.40
CA ASP A 13 -5.74 1.08 -17.46
C ASP A 13 -6.27 0.20 -16.31
N VAL A 14 -5.35 -0.25 -15.47
CA VAL A 14 -5.64 -0.80 -14.15
C VAL A 14 -4.90 0.11 -13.19
N PRO A 15 -5.53 0.59 -12.10
CA PRO A 15 -4.82 1.23 -11.02
C PRO A 15 -3.95 0.15 -10.36
N THR A 16 -2.79 -0.10 -10.95
CA THR A 16 -1.73 -0.92 -10.39
C THR A 16 -0.67 0.05 -9.94
N THR A 17 -0.28 -0.08 -8.67
CA THR A 17 0.85 0.61 -8.07
C THR A 17 2.00 0.69 -9.08
N PRO A 18 2.52 1.87 -9.42
CA PRO A 18 3.62 1.98 -10.36
C PRO A 18 4.79 1.15 -9.82
N ALA A 19 5.40 0.34 -10.68
CA ALA A 19 6.45 -0.63 -10.34
C ALA A 19 7.72 0.00 -9.71
N ASP A 20 7.79 1.33 -9.68
CA ASP A 20 8.86 2.14 -9.07
C ASP A 20 8.47 2.68 -7.67
N THR A 21 7.41 2.14 -7.05
CA THR A 21 7.03 2.55 -5.70
C THR A 21 8.05 2.03 -4.70
N ASP A 22 9.00 2.88 -4.36
CA ASP A 22 9.99 2.61 -3.33
C ASP A 22 9.34 2.69 -1.94
N ALA A 23 9.36 1.57 -1.20
CA ALA A 23 8.78 1.49 0.14
C ALA A 23 9.48 2.40 1.17
N SER A 24 10.72 2.81 0.87
CA SER A 24 11.47 3.79 1.66
C SER A 24 11.05 5.24 1.34
N ASN A 25 10.36 5.47 0.22
CA ASN A 25 9.80 6.78 -0.10
C ASN A 25 8.35 6.92 0.39
N VAL A 26 8.21 7.36 1.63
CA VAL A 26 6.90 7.57 2.31
C VAL A 26 5.93 8.41 1.49
N ASP A 27 6.40 9.38 0.71
CA ASP A 27 5.54 10.21 -0.14
C ASP A 27 4.90 9.42 -1.29
N SER A 28 5.69 8.58 -1.98
CA SER A 28 5.18 7.70 -3.03
C SER A 28 4.20 6.67 -2.48
N VAL A 29 4.53 6.06 -1.33
CA VAL A 29 3.62 5.11 -0.67
C VAL A 29 2.32 5.81 -0.25
N TYR A 30 2.40 7.00 0.34
CA TYR A 30 1.23 7.80 0.71
C TYR A 30 0.35 8.15 -0.49
N ASN A 31 0.94 8.60 -1.60
CA ASN A 31 0.18 8.96 -2.79
C ASN A 31 -0.58 7.76 -3.38
N ASN A 32 0.06 6.58 -3.40
CA ASN A 32 -0.59 5.34 -3.80
C ASN A 32 -1.74 4.95 -2.86
N LEU A 33 -1.53 5.06 -1.55
CA LEU A 33 -2.55 4.77 -0.54
C LEU A 33 -3.78 5.67 -0.68
N VAL A 34 -3.58 6.96 -0.96
CA VAL A 34 -4.67 7.91 -1.24
C VAL A 34 -5.46 7.50 -2.49
N HIS A 35 -4.82 6.81 -3.44
CA HIS A 35 -5.46 6.26 -4.63
C HIS A 35 -6.04 4.85 -4.40
N GLY A 36 -5.92 4.30 -3.18
CA GLY A 36 -6.41 2.97 -2.81
C GLY A 36 -5.54 1.80 -3.26
N VAL A 37 -4.25 2.05 -3.58
CA VAL A 37 -3.28 1.05 -4.04
C VAL A 37 -1.97 1.14 -3.23
N GLY A 38 -1.05 0.20 -3.40
CA GLY A 38 0.27 0.26 -2.74
C GLY A 38 0.29 -0.10 -1.26
N HIS A 39 -0.77 -0.73 -0.77
CA HIS A 39 -0.88 -1.27 0.59
C HIS A 39 0.25 -2.28 0.92
N GLU A 40 0.76 -3.00 -0.08
CA GLU A 40 1.90 -3.91 0.03
C GLU A 40 3.23 -3.24 0.40
N HIS A 41 3.34 -1.92 0.20
CA HIS A 41 4.52 -1.14 0.54
C HIS A 41 4.42 -0.51 1.94
N VAL A 42 3.30 -0.68 2.64
CA VAL A 42 3.16 -0.25 4.04
C VAL A 42 3.89 -1.22 4.93
N THR A 43 4.89 -0.72 5.64
CA THR A 43 5.73 -1.47 6.58
C THR A 43 5.59 -0.88 7.98
N ASP A 44 5.95 -1.65 9.00
CA ASP A 44 6.05 -1.18 10.39
C ASP A 44 6.94 0.06 10.56
N ASP A 45 7.98 0.20 9.72
CA ASP A 45 8.89 1.35 9.72
C ASP A 45 8.25 2.62 9.14
N ASN A 46 7.46 2.51 8.05
CA ASN A 46 6.86 3.66 7.39
C ASN A 46 5.43 3.99 7.86
N VAL A 47 4.71 3.04 8.47
CA VAL A 47 3.30 3.20 8.85
C VAL A 47 3.07 4.33 9.85
N GLU A 48 4.00 4.56 10.78
CA GLU A 48 3.88 5.67 11.72
C GLU A 48 3.97 7.03 11.00
N GLU A 49 4.90 7.16 10.06
CA GLU A 49 5.06 8.38 9.28
C GLU A 49 3.87 8.59 8.32
N LEU A 50 3.34 7.52 7.73
CA LEU A 50 2.13 7.57 6.91
C LEU A 50 0.92 8.06 7.71
N ILE A 51 0.74 7.60 8.95
CA ILE A 51 -0.33 8.07 9.85
C ILE A 51 -0.17 9.55 10.15
N ARG A 52 1.06 10.02 10.45
CA ARG A 52 1.34 11.45 10.70
C ARG A 52 1.03 12.30 9.48
N ARG A 53 1.40 11.81 8.29
CA ARG A 53 1.14 12.49 7.02
C ARG A 53 -0.35 12.59 6.74
N ALA A 54 -1.10 11.51 6.96
CA ALA A 54 -2.56 11.50 6.85
C ALA A 54 -3.23 12.47 7.84
N ASP A 55 -2.74 12.56 9.08
CA ASP A 55 -3.28 13.51 10.08
C ASP A 55 -3.00 14.98 9.69
N ALA A 56 -1.78 15.26 9.20
CA ALA A 56 -1.39 16.57 8.69
C ALA A 56 -2.23 16.99 7.47
N ASP A 57 -2.53 16.04 6.58
CA ASP A 57 -3.33 16.23 5.36
C ASP A 57 -4.85 16.22 5.63
N LYS A 58 -5.28 16.04 6.90
CA LYS A 58 -6.69 15.92 7.29
C LYS A 58 -7.41 14.78 6.57
N HIS A 59 -6.72 13.65 6.44
CA HIS A 59 -7.22 12.37 5.91
C HIS A 59 -7.51 11.38 7.06
N PRO A 60 -8.61 11.56 7.84
CA PRO A 60 -8.89 10.74 9.02
C PRO A 60 -9.21 9.29 8.68
N VAL A 61 -9.77 9.03 7.49
CA VAL A 61 -10.08 7.66 7.03
C VAL A 61 -8.78 6.88 6.81
N LEU A 62 -7.86 7.45 6.03
CA LEU A 62 -6.56 6.80 5.76
C LEU A 62 -5.74 6.65 7.04
N ALA A 63 -5.76 7.64 7.94
CA ALA A 63 -5.09 7.54 9.23
C ALA A 63 -5.67 6.42 10.12
N ALA A 64 -6.99 6.18 10.07
CA ALA A 64 -7.63 5.09 10.77
C ALA A 64 -7.24 3.74 10.16
N GLU A 65 -7.31 3.59 8.83
CA GLU A 65 -6.90 2.37 8.14
C GLU A 65 -5.44 2.01 8.44
N LEU A 66 -4.52 2.97 8.35
CA LEU A 66 -3.10 2.73 8.67
C LEU A 66 -2.88 2.32 10.13
N ARG A 67 -3.69 2.81 11.07
CA ARG A 67 -3.64 2.37 12.47
C ARG A 67 -4.13 0.92 12.63
N GLU A 68 -5.18 0.55 11.91
CA GLU A 68 -5.66 -0.84 11.89
C GLU A 68 -4.61 -1.77 11.29
N TRP A 69 -3.94 -1.33 10.23
CA TRP A 69 -2.86 -2.08 9.59
C TRP A 69 -1.66 -2.25 10.51
N ARG A 70 -1.23 -1.18 11.21
CA ARG A 70 -0.18 -1.26 12.23
C ARG A 70 -0.52 -2.24 13.34
N SER A 71 -1.78 -2.25 13.80
CA SER A 71 -2.24 -3.22 14.80
C SER A 71 -2.27 -4.64 14.26
N ALA A 72 -2.57 -4.84 12.98
CA ALA A 72 -2.57 -6.15 12.34
C ALA A 72 -1.15 -6.70 12.05
N THR A 73 -0.17 -5.83 11.78
CA THR A 73 1.22 -6.23 11.51
C THR A 73 2.07 -6.36 12.78
N GLY A 74 1.74 -5.62 13.84
CA GLY A 74 2.51 -5.54 15.08
C GLY A 74 2.00 -6.42 16.21
N GLU A 75 1.99 -7.75 16.04
CA GLU A 75 1.76 -8.70 17.16
C GLU A 75 0.29 -8.99 17.53
N ASP A 76 -0.52 -9.56 16.63
CA ASP A 76 -1.70 -10.38 17.04
C ASP A 76 -2.05 -11.52 16.07
N ALA A 77 -1.15 -11.90 15.14
CA ALA A 77 -1.33 -13.13 14.35
C ALA A 77 -0.97 -14.41 15.14
N ASN A 78 -1.18 -14.42 16.46
CA ASN A 78 -1.02 -15.60 17.30
C ASN A 78 -2.21 -15.76 18.25
N ILE A 79 -3.11 -16.70 17.85
CA ILE A 79 -4.13 -17.44 18.65
C ILE A 79 -5.47 -16.70 18.81
N ASP A 80 -6.56 -17.12 18.16
CA ASP A 80 -7.24 -18.39 18.44
C ASP A 80 -8.16 -18.80 17.25
N LEU A 81 -7.71 -19.76 16.45
CA LEU A 81 -8.63 -20.59 15.66
C LEU A 81 -9.17 -21.66 16.62
N ASP A 82 -10.22 -21.37 17.38
CA ASP A 82 -11.02 -22.44 17.99
C ASP A 82 -11.90 -23.08 16.89
N PRO A 83 -11.68 -24.36 16.52
CA PRO A 83 -12.52 -25.07 15.58
C PRO A 83 -13.54 -25.90 16.36
N ALA A 84 -14.45 -25.26 17.10
CA ALA A 84 -15.56 -25.98 17.74
C ALA A 84 -16.85 -25.15 17.75
N HIS A 85 -17.54 -25.11 16.61
CA HIS A 85 -19.01 -25.00 16.58
C HIS A 85 -19.63 -25.71 15.38
#